data_AF-A0A1G0NE41-F1
#
_entry.id   AF-A0A1G0NE41-F1
#
_cell.length_a   1.000
_cell.length_b   1.000
_cell.length_c   1.000
_cell.angle_alpha   90.00
_cell.angle_beta   90.00
_cell.angle_gamma   90.00
#
_symmetry.space_group_name_H-M   'P 1'
#
loop_
_entity.id
_entity.type
_entity.pdbx_description
1 polymer ?
#
loop_
_entity_poly.entity_id
_entity_poly.type
_entity_poly.pdbx_seq_one_letter_code
_entity_poly.pdbx_strand_id
1 'polypeptide(L)'
;IQVDLENGDVLFYDTLLIATGVAGLTDAIPGLAEHTHSVIHVDQAEQALAAYREFVRHPGPIVIGAAPGASVLGPLYEYAFLIDADLKRRNIRERVAITLVTPEPWPGHLGLGGEGASRGAVTAALVDTKISVICNARTVRIDKDSFQVIELDAAGNEKQTHALPYAYSMVWPAFGGVPGIRTATGLVNERGLVVVDEYLRNPDYPNVFALGACVAQPEVDKTPVPVGAPDSVYSISKAGEIVVQNILALISDAPLVSYVPQRAKWLSDMGNNGAAYLSEPQVPLRDINWMRQGRWVHQAKIDFEKYFINKIRLQPGAQLPSAASQIARVMSQVLAQPGATSAAPLAAGKGKPLEIRLPQDPCTELRALARSLGREPDALAAELLAAAVSDAKTYLNASSVEALAIARRELLVADLPERQPGVEFHGGGT
;
A
#
# COMPACT_ATOMS: atom_id res chain seq x y z
N ILE A 1 22.09 2.83 28.16
CA ILE A 1 20.69 2.49 27.84
C ILE A 1 20.72 1.20 27.02
N GLN A 2 19.81 0.26 27.25
CA GLN A 2 19.92 -1.11 26.74
C GLN A 2 18.57 -1.67 26.24
N VAL A 3 18.63 -2.74 25.45
CA VAL A 3 17.50 -3.61 25.10
C VAL A 3 17.83 -5.02 25.56
N ASP A 4 16.92 -5.62 26.34
CA ASP A 4 17.02 -7.01 26.77
C ASP A 4 16.32 -7.91 25.74
N LEU A 5 17.02 -8.93 25.26
CA LEU A 5 16.51 -9.87 24.28
C LEU A 5 15.90 -11.11 24.97
N GLU A 6 14.98 -11.79 24.30
CA GLU A 6 14.31 -12.99 24.83
C GLU A 6 15.28 -14.13 25.16
N ASN A 7 16.44 -14.19 24.49
CA ASN A 7 17.48 -15.17 24.75
C ASN A 7 18.36 -14.83 25.97
N GLY A 8 18.11 -13.71 26.65
CA GLY A 8 18.87 -13.23 27.80
C GLY A 8 20.05 -12.31 27.46
N ASP A 9 20.33 -12.08 26.18
CA ASP A 9 21.38 -11.14 25.77
C ASP A 9 20.94 -9.68 26.00
N VAL A 10 21.93 -8.81 26.22
CA VAL A 10 21.72 -7.38 26.43
C VAL A 10 22.44 -6.60 25.35
N LEU A 11 21.70 -5.74 24.64
CA LEU A 11 22.25 -4.85 23.62
C LEU A 11 22.26 -3.40 24.12
N PHE A 12 23.44 -2.82 24.25
CA PHE A 12 23.59 -1.39 24.52
C PHE A 12 23.48 -0.58 23.23
N TYR A 13 22.90 0.61 23.32
CA TYR A 13 22.74 1.50 22.18
C TYR A 13 23.07 2.94 22.52
N ASP A 14 23.62 3.66 21.53
CA ASP A 14 23.76 5.11 21.56
C ASP A 14 22.47 5.79 21.07
N THR A 15 21.88 5.27 20.00
CA THR A 15 20.61 5.70 19.42
C THR A 15 19.72 4.50 19.16
N LEU A 16 18.43 4.58 19.48
CA LEU A 16 17.45 3.53 19.24
C LEU A 16 16.39 4.02 18.25
N LEU A 17 16.10 3.22 17.23
CA LEU A 17 14.96 3.41 16.35
C LEU A 17 13.93 2.29 16.56
N ILE A 18 12.74 2.65 17.02
CA ILE A 18 11.63 1.71 17.25
C ILE A 18 10.75 1.68 16.01
N ALA A 19 10.72 0.52 15.34
CA ALA A 19 9.89 0.26 14.16
C ALA A 19 9.16 -1.09 14.28
N THR A 20 8.71 -1.42 15.50
CA THR A 20 8.17 -2.74 15.86
C THR A 20 6.76 -3.02 15.31
N GLY A 21 6.13 -2.04 14.68
CA GLY A 21 4.71 -2.11 14.33
C GLY A 21 3.83 -2.19 15.57
N VAL A 22 2.69 -2.88 15.45
CA VAL A 22 1.65 -2.93 16.48
C VAL A 22 1.17 -4.34 16.72
N ALA A 23 0.59 -4.57 17.89
CA ALA A 23 -0.14 -5.78 18.23
C ALA A 23 -1.64 -5.46 18.37
N GLY A 24 -2.48 -6.43 18.01
CA GLY A 24 -3.92 -6.34 18.27
C GLY A 24 -4.23 -6.39 19.77
N LEU A 25 -5.04 -5.47 20.26
CA LEU A 25 -5.53 -5.41 21.63
C LEU A 25 -6.82 -6.24 21.75
N THR A 26 -6.66 -7.56 21.74
CA THR A 26 -7.81 -8.47 21.79
C THR A 26 -8.42 -8.60 23.19
N ASP A 27 -7.61 -8.39 24.23
CA ASP A 27 -8.02 -8.53 25.65
C ASP A 27 -9.09 -7.52 26.08
N ALA A 28 -9.24 -6.42 25.35
CA ALA A 28 -10.22 -5.37 25.65
C ALA A 28 -11.67 -5.81 25.39
N ILE A 29 -11.88 -6.86 24.58
CA ILE A 29 -13.21 -7.39 24.25
C ILE A 29 -13.23 -8.87 24.61
N PRO A 30 -13.96 -9.27 25.67
CA PRO A 30 -14.08 -10.68 26.06
C PRO A 30 -14.54 -11.56 24.89
N GLY A 31 -13.79 -12.63 24.62
CA GLY A 31 -14.08 -13.60 23.57
C GLY A 31 -13.54 -13.23 22.18
N LEU A 32 -12.94 -12.06 22.00
CA LEU A 32 -12.44 -11.62 20.69
C LEU A 32 -11.32 -12.52 20.18
N ALA A 33 -10.33 -12.82 21.01
CA ALA A 33 -9.21 -13.70 20.63
C ALA A 33 -9.67 -15.15 20.47
N GLU A 34 -10.63 -15.60 21.28
CA GLU A 34 -11.03 -17.00 21.40
C GLU A 34 -12.04 -17.44 20.33
N HIS A 35 -12.85 -16.50 19.82
CA HIS A 35 -14.01 -16.83 19.01
C HIS A 35 -14.01 -16.18 17.62
N THR A 36 -12.99 -15.42 17.28
CA THR A 36 -12.87 -14.78 15.95
C THR A 36 -11.55 -15.08 15.28
N HIS A 37 -11.51 -14.85 13.96
CA HIS A 37 -10.27 -14.91 13.20
C HIS A 37 -9.68 -13.52 12.95
N SER A 38 -8.39 -13.52 12.60
CA SER A 38 -7.62 -12.34 12.21
C SER A 38 -6.84 -12.63 10.92
N VAL A 39 -6.52 -11.60 10.14
CA VAL A 39 -5.63 -11.65 8.96
C VAL A 39 -4.51 -10.61 9.05
N ILE A 40 -4.21 -10.12 10.25
CA ILE A 40 -3.15 -9.12 10.47
C ILE A 40 -1.76 -9.74 10.26
N HIS A 41 -1.55 -10.96 10.74
CA HIS A 41 -0.35 -11.75 10.50
C HIS A 41 -0.62 -12.93 9.57
N VAL A 42 0.42 -13.41 8.88
CA VAL A 42 0.32 -14.52 7.91
C VAL A 42 -0.20 -15.80 8.56
N ASP A 43 0.29 -16.15 9.75
CA ASP A 43 -0.14 -17.36 10.46
C ASP A 43 -1.63 -17.29 10.84
N GLN A 44 -2.11 -16.10 11.20
CA GLN A 44 -3.53 -15.88 11.48
C GLN A 44 -4.36 -16.01 10.19
N ALA A 45 -3.84 -15.52 9.06
CA ALA A 45 -4.51 -15.65 7.77
C ALA A 45 -4.60 -17.12 7.30
N GLU A 46 -3.60 -17.95 7.58
CA GLU A 46 -3.65 -19.39 7.30
C GLU A 46 -4.70 -20.10 8.16
N GLN A 47 -4.77 -19.77 9.45
CA GLN A 47 -5.81 -20.28 10.36
C GLN A 47 -7.21 -19.85 9.90
N ALA A 48 -7.36 -18.57 9.53
CA ALA A 48 -8.60 -18.02 9.00
C ALA A 48 -9.04 -18.73 7.71
N LEU A 49 -8.10 -19.07 6.83
CA LEU A 49 -8.37 -19.84 5.60
C LEU A 49 -8.82 -21.26 5.92
N ALA A 50 -8.18 -21.94 6.88
CA ALA A 50 -8.57 -23.28 7.30
C ALA A 50 -10.00 -23.29 7.85
N ALA A 51 -10.33 -22.34 8.73
CA ALA A 51 -11.68 -22.18 9.28
C ALA A 51 -12.70 -21.79 8.21
N TYR A 52 -12.34 -20.91 7.26
CA TYR A 52 -13.21 -20.54 6.16
C TYR A 52 -13.53 -21.74 5.25
N ARG A 53 -12.55 -22.60 4.98
CA ARG A 53 -12.78 -23.85 4.22
C ARG A 53 -13.76 -24.78 4.91
N GLU A 54 -13.74 -24.84 6.24
CA GLU A 54 -14.71 -25.61 7.01
C GLU A 54 -16.09 -24.97 6.98
N PHE A 55 -16.16 -23.66 7.20
CA PHE A 55 -17.40 -22.87 7.05
C PHE A 55 -18.09 -23.09 5.69
N VAL A 56 -17.33 -23.15 4.59
CA VAL A 56 -17.87 -23.38 3.24
C VAL A 56 -18.63 -24.71 3.13
N ARG A 57 -18.27 -25.72 3.93
CA ARG A 57 -18.97 -27.02 3.98
C ARG A 57 -20.31 -26.91 4.71
N HIS A 58 -20.38 -26.06 5.72
CA HIS A 58 -21.54 -25.84 6.58
C HIS A 58 -21.87 -24.34 6.68
N PRO A 59 -22.34 -23.72 5.57
CA PRO A 59 -22.50 -22.27 5.52
C PRO A 59 -23.59 -21.79 6.48
N GLY A 60 -23.33 -20.65 7.10
CA GLY A 60 -24.23 -19.92 7.98
C GLY A 60 -23.96 -18.42 7.90
N PRO A 61 -24.47 -17.61 8.85
CA PRO A 61 -24.22 -16.17 8.87
C PRO A 61 -22.73 -15.84 9.08
N ILE A 62 -22.26 -14.75 8.49
CA ILE A 62 -20.91 -14.20 8.68
C ILE A 62 -21.01 -12.83 9.33
N VAL A 63 -20.18 -12.61 10.35
CA VAL A 63 -19.97 -11.28 10.94
C VAL A 63 -18.52 -10.86 10.70
N ILE A 64 -18.31 -9.71 10.04
CA ILE A 64 -16.98 -9.13 9.84
C ILE A 64 -16.96 -7.80 10.60
N GLY A 65 -16.05 -7.68 11.56
CA GLY A 65 -16.07 -6.60 12.55
C GLY A 65 -14.81 -5.74 12.55
N ALA A 66 -14.93 -4.54 13.10
CA ALA A 66 -13.82 -3.77 13.63
C ALA A 66 -14.11 -3.39 15.09
N ALA A 67 -13.10 -3.48 15.95
CA ALA A 67 -13.20 -3.11 17.35
C ALA A 67 -13.16 -1.59 17.54
N PRO A 68 -13.73 -1.04 18.64
CA PRO A 68 -13.52 0.34 19.03
C PRO A 68 -12.03 0.67 19.12
N GLY A 69 -11.60 1.75 18.46
CA GLY A 69 -10.21 2.18 18.38
C GLY A 69 -9.40 1.57 17.23
N ALA A 70 -10.00 0.71 16.40
CA ALA A 70 -9.36 0.22 15.18
C ALA A 70 -9.00 1.38 14.24
N SER A 71 -7.81 1.32 13.64
CA SER A 71 -7.26 2.36 12.75
C SER A 71 -7.06 1.90 11.30
N VAL A 72 -7.17 0.59 11.02
CA VAL A 72 -6.96 0.02 9.69
C VAL A 72 -8.27 -0.56 9.19
N LEU A 73 -9.15 0.32 8.72
CA LEU A 73 -10.54 -0.01 8.40
C LEU A 73 -10.79 -0.34 6.92
N GLY A 74 -9.91 0.09 6.01
CA GLY A 74 -10.04 -0.28 4.58
C GLY A 74 -10.12 -1.80 4.34
N PRO A 75 -9.27 -2.62 4.98
CA PRO A 75 -9.33 -4.07 4.86
C PRO A 75 -10.62 -4.72 5.35
N LEU A 76 -11.39 -4.08 6.25
CA LEU A 76 -12.72 -4.56 6.68
C LEU A 76 -13.63 -4.75 5.48
N TYR A 77 -13.73 -3.71 4.65
CA TYR A 77 -14.54 -3.70 3.43
C TYR A 77 -13.95 -4.62 2.37
N GLU A 78 -12.63 -4.58 2.18
CA GLU A 78 -11.94 -5.45 1.22
C GLU A 78 -12.26 -6.92 1.49
N TYR A 79 -12.13 -7.35 2.75
CA TYR A 79 -12.37 -8.74 3.13
C TYR A 79 -13.82 -9.15 2.93
N ALA A 80 -14.78 -8.28 3.28
CA ALA A 80 -16.19 -8.53 3.05
C ALA A 80 -16.53 -8.73 1.55
N PHE A 81 -15.98 -7.88 0.68
CA PHE A 81 -16.18 -8.03 -0.77
C PHE A 81 -15.46 -9.25 -1.35
N LEU A 82 -14.29 -9.63 -0.83
CA LEU A 82 -13.60 -10.85 -1.23
C LEU A 82 -14.38 -12.11 -0.84
N ILE A 83 -14.94 -12.14 0.37
CA ILE A 83 -15.81 -13.22 0.84
C ILE A 83 -17.07 -13.31 -0.01
N ASP A 84 -17.76 -12.20 -0.26
CA ASP A 84 -18.93 -12.15 -1.15
C ASP A 84 -18.62 -12.70 -2.55
N ALA A 85 -17.50 -12.27 -3.14
CA ALA A 85 -17.06 -12.74 -4.46
C ALA A 85 -16.73 -14.24 -4.46
N ASP A 86 -16.07 -14.76 -3.43
CA ASP A 86 -15.74 -16.19 -3.34
C ASP A 86 -16.99 -17.06 -3.14
N LEU A 87 -17.92 -16.64 -2.27
CA LEU A 87 -19.20 -17.34 -2.07
C LEU A 87 -20.07 -17.33 -3.34
N LYS A 88 -20.01 -16.27 -4.14
CA LYS A 88 -20.64 -16.20 -5.48
C LYS A 88 -20.01 -17.21 -6.44
N ARG A 89 -18.67 -17.29 -6.52
CA ARG A 89 -17.98 -18.28 -7.36
C ARG A 89 -18.31 -19.72 -6.98
N ARG A 90 -18.56 -19.97 -5.70
CA ARG A 90 -18.97 -21.27 -5.16
C ARG A 90 -20.48 -21.55 -5.30
N ASN A 91 -21.27 -20.60 -5.80
CA ASN A 91 -22.73 -20.68 -5.89
C ASN A 91 -23.44 -20.92 -4.54
N ILE A 92 -22.89 -20.39 -3.44
CA ILE A 92 -23.49 -20.52 -2.08
C ILE A 92 -23.81 -19.19 -1.41
N ARG A 93 -23.57 -18.05 -2.07
CA ARG A 93 -23.77 -16.70 -1.49
C ARG A 93 -25.17 -16.45 -0.93
N GLU A 94 -26.21 -16.94 -1.58
CA GLU A 94 -27.60 -16.75 -1.14
C GLU A 94 -27.93 -17.51 0.15
N ARG A 95 -27.08 -18.47 0.58
CA ARG A 95 -27.22 -19.22 1.84
C ARG A 95 -26.52 -18.52 3.02
N VAL A 96 -25.83 -17.41 2.77
CA VAL A 96 -24.95 -16.75 3.74
C VAL A 96 -25.35 -15.29 3.89
N ALA A 97 -25.85 -14.91 5.06
CA ALA A 97 -25.99 -13.50 5.42
C ALA A 97 -24.60 -12.95 5.80
N ILE A 98 -24.26 -11.73 5.35
CA ILE A 98 -23.00 -11.06 5.71
C ILE A 98 -23.36 -9.74 6.40
N THR A 99 -22.86 -9.54 7.61
CA THR A 99 -23.03 -8.32 8.39
C THR A 99 -21.67 -7.73 8.75
N LEU A 100 -21.48 -6.46 8.37
CA LEU A 100 -20.37 -5.63 8.85
C LEU A 100 -20.75 -4.96 10.18
N VAL A 101 -19.81 -4.95 11.12
CA VAL A 101 -19.92 -4.23 12.39
C VAL A 101 -18.72 -3.28 12.49
N THR A 102 -18.95 -1.97 12.52
CA THR A 102 -17.86 -0.99 12.50
C THR A 102 -18.06 0.13 13.54
N PRO A 103 -16.98 0.61 14.21
CA PRO A 103 -17.06 1.79 15.06
C PRO A 103 -17.27 3.08 14.23
N GLU A 104 -17.09 3.02 12.91
CA GLU A 104 -17.26 4.18 12.04
C GLU A 104 -18.67 4.77 12.14
N PRO A 105 -18.81 6.11 12.12
CA PRO A 105 -20.11 6.77 12.16
C PRO A 105 -20.95 6.59 10.88
N TRP A 106 -20.30 6.26 9.77
CA TRP A 106 -20.92 5.85 8.51
C TRP A 106 -19.94 4.96 7.72
N PRO A 107 -20.42 4.19 6.73
CA PRO A 107 -19.55 3.32 5.94
C PRO A 107 -18.52 4.12 5.16
N GLY A 108 -17.24 3.75 5.28
CA GLY A 108 -16.14 4.39 4.56
C GLY A 108 -15.61 5.67 5.21
N HIS A 109 -15.84 5.90 6.50
CA HIS A 109 -15.19 6.98 7.25
C HIS A 109 -13.67 6.79 7.32
N LEU A 110 -13.21 5.54 7.46
CA LEU A 110 -11.81 5.11 7.44
C LEU A 110 -10.87 5.79 8.45
N GLY A 111 -11.40 6.57 9.39
CA GLY A 111 -10.62 7.35 10.35
C GLY A 111 -10.02 8.64 9.76
N LEU A 112 -10.52 9.11 8.61
CA LEU A 112 -9.95 10.25 7.89
C LEU A 112 -10.58 11.61 8.25
N GLY A 113 -11.75 11.62 8.89
CA GLY A 113 -12.50 12.84 9.19
C GLY A 113 -13.09 13.52 7.95
N GLY A 114 -14.14 14.35 8.15
CA GLY A 114 -14.76 15.17 7.10
C GLY A 114 -15.93 14.52 6.34
N GLU A 115 -16.63 15.31 5.50
CA GLU A 115 -17.74 14.82 4.66
C GLU A 115 -17.21 13.78 3.65
N GLY A 116 -17.47 12.50 3.93
CA GLY A 116 -16.80 11.39 3.28
C GLY A 116 -17.05 11.28 1.78
N ALA A 117 -16.07 11.68 0.97
CA ALA A 117 -16.05 11.43 -0.48
C ALA A 117 -16.29 9.95 -0.82
N SER A 118 -15.84 9.04 0.05
CA SER A 118 -16.01 7.58 -0.02
C SER A 118 -17.39 7.06 0.42
N ARG A 119 -18.17 7.82 1.19
CA ARG A 119 -19.41 7.35 1.84
C ARG A 119 -20.42 6.82 0.83
N GLY A 120 -20.66 7.58 -0.23
CA GLY A 120 -21.61 7.21 -1.28
C GLY A 120 -21.20 5.92 -2.01
N ALA A 121 -19.92 5.80 -2.36
CA ALA A 121 -19.38 4.64 -3.08
C ALA A 121 -19.41 3.37 -2.22
N VAL A 122 -18.97 3.43 -0.96
CA VAL A 122 -19.03 2.27 -0.04
C VAL A 122 -20.46 1.86 0.22
N THR A 123 -21.32 2.81 0.53
CA THR A 123 -22.73 2.52 0.82
C THR A 123 -23.40 1.85 -0.38
N ALA A 124 -23.19 2.37 -1.59
CA ALA A 124 -23.71 1.77 -2.81
C ALA A 124 -23.17 0.34 -3.03
N ALA A 125 -21.87 0.11 -2.83
CA ALA A 125 -21.27 -1.22 -2.99
C ALA A 125 -21.81 -2.24 -1.97
N LEU A 126 -22.04 -1.83 -0.72
CA LEU A 126 -22.65 -2.68 0.31
C LEU A 126 -24.09 -3.05 -0.05
N VAL A 127 -24.87 -2.08 -0.55
CA VAL A 127 -26.24 -2.32 -1.02
C VAL A 127 -26.26 -3.27 -2.22
N ASP A 128 -25.42 -3.03 -3.23
CA ASP A 128 -25.32 -3.85 -4.45
C ASP A 128 -24.92 -5.30 -4.14
N THR A 129 -24.12 -5.50 -3.09
CA THR A 129 -23.68 -6.82 -2.62
C THR A 129 -24.60 -7.45 -1.56
N LYS A 130 -25.67 -6.76 -1.15
CA LYS A 130 -26.58 -7.17 -0.07
C LYS A 130 -25.80 -7.52 1.21
N ILE A 131 -24.81 -6.70 1.56
CA ILE A 131 -24.06 -6.78 2.81
C ILE A 131 -24.65 -5.75 3.77
N SER A 132 -25.16 -6.21 4.91
CA SER A 132 -25.68 -5.32 5.96
C SER A 132 -24.51 -4.67 6.71
N VAL A 133 -24.70 -3.46 7.24
CA VAL A 133 -23.68 -2.76 8.04
C VAL A 133 -24.32 -2.11 9.26
N ILE A 134 -23.67 -2.25 10.40
CA ILE A 134 -24.00 -1.57 11.66
C ILE A 134 -22.83 -0.61 11.97
N CYS A 135 -23.12 0.69 11.89
CA CYS A 135 -22.19 1.78 12.20
C CYS A 135 -22.36 2.24 13.65
N ASN A 136 -21.46 3.10 14.15
CA ASN A 136 -21.40 3.50 15.57
C ASN A 136 -21.48 2.28 16.51
N ALA A 137 -20.89 1.16 16.08
CA ALA A 137 -21.06 -0.11 16.74
C ALA A 137 -19.90 -0.37 17.71
N ARG A 138 -20.26 -0.57 18.97
CA ARG A 138 -19.35 -1.01 20.03
C ARG A 138 -19.60 -2.48 20.32
N THR A 139 -18.71 -3.34 19.88
CA THR A 139 -18.71 -4.76 20.26
C THR A 139 -18.31 -4.86 21.74
N VAL A 140 -19.18 -5.45 22.55
CA VAL A 140 -19.00 -5.55 24.01
C VAL A 140 -18.44 -6.92 24.41
N ARG A 141 -18.91 -7.97 23.73
CA ARG A 141 -18.54 -9.35 23.99
C ARG A 141 -18.76 -10.17 22.74
N ILE A 142 -17.94 -11.19 22.57
CA ILE A 142 -18.12 -12.21 21.55
C ILE A 142 -18.21 -13.55 22.28
N ASP A 143 -19.23 -14.33 21.97
CA ASP A 143 -19.37 -15.72 22.40
C ASP A 143 -19.12 -16.63 21.19
N LYS A 144 -19.09 -17.94 21.42
CA LYS A 144 -18.76 -18.94 20.39
C LYS A 144 -19.60 -18.83 19.11
N ASP A 145 -20.85 -18.37 19.23
CA ASP A 145 -21.82 -18.33 18.13
C ASP A 145 -22.57 -16.99 18.02
N SER A 146 -22.26 -15.99 18.87
CA SER A 146 -22.91 -14.68 18.80
C SER A 146 -22.00 -13.50 19.14
N PHE A 147 -22.25 -12.36 18.50
CA PHE A 147 -21.68 -11.06 18.87
C PHE A 147 -22.70 -10.28 19.69
N GLN A 148 -22.27 -9.67 20.78
CA GLN A 148 -23.04 -8.70 21.55
C GLN A 148 -22.54 -7.29 21.22
N VAL A 149 -23.38 -6.51 20.53
CA VAL A 149 -23.02 -5.21 19.97
C VAL A 149 -23.99 -4.14 20.46
N ILE A 150 -23.46 -3.00 20.88
CA ILE A 150 -24.25 -1.80 21.18
C ILE A 150 -24.04 -0.78 20.06
N GLU A 151 -25.10 -0.39 19.39
CA GLU A 151 -25.13 0.72 18.44
C GLU A 151 -25.39 2.02 19.19
N LEU A 152 -24.56 3.03 18.94
CA LEU A 152 -24.71 4.37 19.53
C LEU A 152 -25.35 5.35 18.54
N ASP A 153 -26.06 6.35 19.07
CA ASP A 153 -26.46 7.52 18.32
C ASP A 153 -25.29 8.51 18.12
N ALA A 154 -25.54 9.61 17.38
CA ALA A 154 -24.51 10.63 17.13
C ALA A 154 -24.06 11.40 18.40
N ALA A 155 -24.85 11.35 19.48
CA ALA A 155 -24.52 11.94 20.76
C ALA A 155 -23.78 10.96 21.70
N GLY A 156 -23.60 9.70 21.28
CA GLY A 156 -22.94 8.65 22.05
C GLY A 156 -23.87 7.90 23.00
N ASN A 157 -25.19 8.12 22.94
CA ASN A 157 -26.14 7.36 23.75
C ASN A 157 -26.44 6.00 23.10
N GLU A 158 -26.80 5.02 23.91
CA GLU A 158 -27.22 3.71 23.40
C GLU A 158 -28.51 3.85 22.58
N LYS A 159 -28.43 3.50 21.29
CA LYS A 159 -29.55 3.50 20.37
C LYS A 159 -30.22 2.14 20.33
N GLN A 160 -29.42 1.08 20.20
CA GLN A 160 -29.91 -0.29 20.06
C GLN A 160 -28.85 -1.30 20.49
N THR A 161 -29.28 -2.42 21.08
CA THR A 161 -28.41 -3.59 21.31
C THR A 161 -28.74 -4.68 20.29
N HIS A 162 -27.71 -5.34 19.78
CA HIS A 162 -27.79 -6.40 18.79
C HIS A 162 -27.12 -7.67 19.32
N ALA A 163 -27.80 -8.81 19.15
CA ALA A 163 -27.21 -10.14 19.30
C ALA A 163 -27.12 -10.78 17.91
N LEU A 164 -25.92 -10.86 17.34
CA LEU A 164 -25.71 -11.29 15.95
C LEU A 164 -25.18 -12.73 15.93
N PRO A 165 -25.97 -13.72 15.47
CA PRO A 165 -25.47 -15.07 15.31
C PRO A 165 -24.45 -15.13 14.18
N TYR A 166 -23.43 -15.99 14.31
CA TYR A 166 -22.46 -16.23 13.24
C TYR A 166 -21.96 -17.68 13.22
N ALA A 167 -21.54 -18.11 12.03
CA ALA A 167 -20.85 -19.37 11.79
C ALA A 167 -19.39 -19.16 11.35
N TYR A 168 -19.05 -17.94 10.91
CA TYR A 168 -17.68 -17.51 10.66
C TYR A 168 -17.53 -16.02 10.96
N SER A 169 -16.41 -15.61 11.55
CA SER A 169 -16.14 -14.21 11.85
C SER A 169 -14.69 -13.81 11.65
N MET A 170 -14.50 -12.53 11.34
CA MET A 170 -13.20 -11.89 11.16
C MET A 170 -13.26 -10.50 11.77
N VAL A 171 -12.35 -10.16 12.70
CA VAL A 171 -12.39 -8.85 13.38
C VAL A 171 -11.05 -8.13 13.31
N TRP A 172 -11.07 -6.88 12.88
CA TRP A 172 -9.94 -5.95 13.00
C TRP A 172 -9.88 -5.38 14.42
N PRO A 173 -8.85 -5.69 15.21
CA PRO A 173 -8.75 -5.20 16.58
C PRO A 173 -8.34 -3.71 16.60
N ALA A 174 -8.47 -3.09 17.78
CA ALA A 174 -7.68 -1.90 18.08
C ALA A 174 -6.20 -2.29 18.14
N PHE A 175 -5.33 -1.38 17.74
CA PHE A 175 -3.89 -1.60 17.79
C PHE A 175 -3.25 -0.88 18.96
N GLY A 176 -2.26 -1.54 19.56
CA GLY A 176 -1.43 -1.01 20.62
C GLY A 176 0.01 -1.47 20.50
N GLY A 177 0.83 -1.08 21.47
CA GLY A 177 2.24 -1.46 21.53
C GLY A 177 2.44 -2.97 21.52
N VAL A 178 3.53 -3.42 20.93
CA VAL A 178 3.95 -4.83 21.02
C VAL A 178 4.41 -5.16 22.46
N PRO A 179 4.42 -6.45 22.86
CA PRO A 179 5.09 -6.88 24.09
C PRO A 179 6.52 -6.34 24.18
N GLY A 180 6.98 -5.99 25.39
CA GLY A 180 8.29 -5.35 25.62
C GLY A 180 8.28 -3.81 25.49
N ILE A 181 7.50 -3.25 24.55
CA ILE A 181 7.36 -1.79 24.40
C ILE A 181 6.12 -1.25 25.13
N ARG A 182 5.00 -1.99 25.11
CA ARG A 182 3.69 -1.55 25.62
C ARG A 182 3.71 -1.02 27.06
N THR A 183 4.64 -1.50 27.88
CA THR A 183 4.77 -1.16 29.31
C THR A 183 5.94 -0.23 29.62
N ALA A 184 6.63 0.30 28.61
CA ALA A 184 7.80 1.16 28.78
C ALA A 184 7.41 2.55 29.30
N THR A 185 7.50 2.76 30.61
CA THR A 185 7.11 4.02 31.27
C THR A 185 7.85 5.24 30.70
N GLY A 186 7.10 6.31 30.40
CA GLY A 186 7.62 7.55 29.78
C GLY A 186 7.85 7.45 28.26
N LEU A 187 7.90 6.24 27.69
CA LEU A 187 8.10 6.06 26.25
C LEU A 187 6.77 6.05 25.48
N VAL A 188 5.70 5.56 26.09
CA VAL A 188 4.45 5.19 25.41
C VAL A 188 3.21 5.85 26.01
N ASN A 189 2.14 5.92 25.22
CA ASN A 189 0.80 6.34 25.67
C ASN A 189 0.03 5.19 26.35
N GLU A 190 -1.22 5.43 26.72
CA GLU A 190 -2.10 4.45 27.39
C GLU A 190 -2.35 3.16 26.57
N ARG A 191 -2.19 3.21 25.24
CA ARG A 191 -2.28 2.03 24.36
C ARG A 191 -0.93 1.35 24.13
N GLY A 192 0.14 1.83 24.76
CA GLY A 192 1.50 1.35 24.58
C GLY A 192 2.15 1.77 23.26
N LEU A 193 1.60 2.76 22.56
CA LEU A 193 2.20 3.32 21.35
C LEU A 193 3.23 4.39 21.72
N VAL A 194 4.38 4.41 21.04
CA VAL A 194 5.50 5.30 21.33
C VAL A 194 5.13 6.75 21.08
N VAL A 195 5.29 7.60 22.09
CA VAL A 195 5.08 9.04 21.98
C VAL A 195 6.29 9.67 21.30
N VAL A 196 6.05 10.48 20.27
CA VAL A 196 7.09 11.21 19.55
C VAL A 196 6.72 12.67 19.37
N ASP A 197 7.74 13.52 19.28
CA ASP A 197 7.66 14.91 18.85
C ASP A 197 7.57 15.03 17.31
N GLU A 198 7.59 16.26 16.82
CA GLU A 198 7.52 16.54 15.38
C GLU A 198 8.72 15.99 14.57
N TYR A 199 9.81 15.61 15.23
CA TYR A 199 11.03 15.07 14.62
C TYR A 199 11.08 13.54 14.65
N LEU A 200 9.96 12.89 15.03
CA LEU A 200 9.86 11.43 15.23
C LEU A 200 10.74 10.91 16.37
N ARG A 201 11.08 11.80 17.32
CA ARG A 201 11.92 11.52 18.48
C ARG A 201 11.07 11.51 19.74
N ASN A 202 11.40 10.66 20.71
CA ASN A 202 10.70 10.69 21.98
C ASN A 202 11.08 11.97 22.78
N PRO A 203 10.10 12.70 23.34
CA PRO A 203 10.38 13.94 24.07
C PRO A 203 11.25 13.76 25.33
N ASP A 204 11.08 12.64 26.03
CA ASP A 204 11.77 12.35 27.29
C ASP A 204 13.11 11.63 27.07
N TYR A 205 13.23 10.94 25.93
CA TYR A 205 14.43 10.20 25.51
C TYR A 205 14.92 10.70 24.13
N PRO A 206 15.74 11.77 24.07
CA PRO A 206 16.13 12.40 22.81
C PRO A 206 16.99 11.55 21.85
N ASN A 207 17.53 10.42 22.33
CA ASN A 207 18.25 9.45 21.51
C ASN A 207 17.37 8.25 21.09
N VAL A 208 16.07 8.31 21.35
CA VAL A 208 15.09 7.30 20.95
C VAL A 208 14.16 7.91 19.91
N PHE A 209 14.07 7.25 18.76
CA PHE A 209 13.17 7.60 17.66
C PHE A 209 12.17 6.48 17.43
N ALA A 210 11.02 6.80 16.81
CA ALA A 210 10.07 5.78 16.40
C ALA A 210 9.39 6.14 15.08
N LEU A 211 9.09 5.12 14.27
CA LEU A 211 8.40 5.29 12.99
C LEU A 211 7.40 4.16 12.74
N GLY A 212 6.36 4.46 11.98
CA GLY A 212 5.36 3.48 11.57
C GLY A 212 4.23 3.32 12.58
N ALA A 213 3.51 2.21 12.46
CA ALA A 213 2.29 1.97 13.24
C ALA A 213 2.50 1.99 14.76
N CYS A 214 3.72 1.77 15.26
CA CYS A 214 4.03 1.82 16.69
C CYS A 214 3.95 3.22 17.28
N VAL A 215 3.89 4.27 16.45
CA VAL A 215 3.87 5.67 16.89
C VAL A 215 2.46 6.07 17.35
N ALA A 216 2.38 6.74 18.50
CA ALA A 216 1.15 7.31 19.02
C ALA A 216 0.69 8.45 18.09
N GLN A 217 -0.50 8.26 17.51
CA GLN A 217 -1.12 9.24 16.64
C GLN A 217 -2.28 9.94 17.37
N PRO A 218 -2.37 11.28 17.33
CA PRO A 218 -3.58 11.98 17.76
C PRO A 218 -4.77 11.55 16.90
N GLU A 219 -5.95 11.57 17.51
CA GLU A 219 -7.21 11.34 16.83
C GLU A 219 -7.46 12.40 15.77
N VAL A 220 -7.95 11.97 14.60
CA VAL A 220 -8.26 12.86 13.47
C VAL A 220 -9.64 13.49 13.62
N ASP A 221 -10.60 12.72 14.12
CA ASP A 221 -11.99 13.14 14.31
C ASP A 221 -12.59 12.52 15.58
N LYS A 222 -13.50 13.25 16.23
CA LYS A 222 -14.22 12.77 17.41
C LYS A 222 -15.48 12.05 16.96
N THR A 223 -15.51 10.74 17.22
CA THR A 223 -16.59 9.84 16.80
C THR A 223 -17.31 9.24 18.02
N PRO A 224 -18.60 8.87 17.91
CA PRO A 224 -19.35 8.30 19.03
C PRO A 224 -18.73 7.02 19.60
N VAL A 225 -18.20 6.17 18.73
CA VAL A 225 -17.33 5.04 19.09
C VAL A 225 -15.93 5.37 18.61
N PRO A 226 -14.88 5.26 19.45
CA PRO A 226 -13.53 5.66 19.05
C PRO A 226 -13.07 5.00 17.74
N VAL A 227 -12.47 5.79 16.85
CA VAL A 227 -11.82 5.33 15.61
C VAL A 227 -10.38 5.84 15.61
N GLY A 228 -9.42 4.95 15.36
CA GLY A 228 -8.01 5.32 15.33
C GLY A 228 -7.63 6.03 14.02
N ALA A 229 -6.60 6.88 14.08
CA ALA A 229 -6.04 7.51 12.90
C ALA A 229 -5.34 6.46 12.01
N PRO A 230 -5.65 6.39 10.71
CA PRO A 230 -4.99 5.47 9.81
C PRO A 230 -3.54 5.89 9.57
N ASP A 231 -2.70 4.93 9.24
CA ASP A 231 -1.35 5.16 8.73
C ASP A 231 -1.19 4.47 7.38
N SER A 232 -0.41 5.07 6.48
CA SER A 232 -0.23 4.56 5.12
C SER A 232 1.21 4.19 4.85
N VAL A 233 1.42 3.24 3.93
CA VAL A 233 2.77 2.85 3.48
C VAL A 233 3.56 4.08 3.00
N TYR A 234 2.89 5.07 2.39
CA TYR A 234 3.55 6.29 1.95
C TYR A 234 4.02 7.15 3.13
N SER A 235 3.12 7.45 4.07
CA SER A 235 3.42 8.21 5.28
C SER A 235 4.57 7.56 6.07
N ILE A 236 4.52 6.24 6.23
CA ILE A 236 5.57 5.45 6.90
C ILE A 236 6.88 5.51 6.12
N SER A 237 6.85 5.40 4.79
CA SER A 237 8.06 5.51 3.96
C SER A 237 8.73 6.88 4.09
N LYS A 238 7.92 7.95 4.11
CA LYS A 238 8.41 9.32 4.32
C LYS A 238 8.92 9.55 5.74
N ALA A 239 8.24 9.02 6.74
CA ALA A 239 8.75 9.01 8.11
C ALA A 239 10.11 8.28 8.20
N GLY A 240 10.30 7.21 7.41
CA GLY A 240 11.58 6.51 7.26
C GLY A 240 12.71 7.40 6.72
N GLU A 241 12.46 8.18 5.67
CA GLU A 241 13.43 9.14 5.14
C GLU A 241 13.80 10.20 6.19
N ILE A 242 12.79 10.79 6.84
CA ILE A 242 12.97 11.87 7.82
C ILE A 242 13.66 11.38 9.10
N VAL A 243 13.31 10.22 9.64
CA VAL A 243 13.92 9.73 10.88
C VAL A 243 15.39 9.40 10.68
N VAL A 244 15.78 8.86 9.52
CA VAL A 244 17.19 8.61 9.20
C VAL A 244 17.96 9.93 9.09
N GLN A 245 17.37 10.94 8.44
CA GLN A 245 17.96 12.28 8.39
C GLN A 245 18.14 12.87 9.79
N ASN A 246 17.14 12.73 10.66
CA ASN A 246 17.18 13.24 12.03
C ASN A 246 18.17 12.50 12.92
N ILE A 247 18.33 11.18 12.75
CA ILE A 247 19.38 10.41 13.43
C ILE A 247 20.76 10.89 12.98
N LEU A 248 20.99 11.07 11.68
CA LEU A 248 22.27 11.57 11.16
C LEU A 248 22.55 13.01 11.62
N ALA A 249 21.53 13.85 11.66
CA ALA A 249 21.62 15.21 12.18
C ALA A 249 21.95 15.21 13.68
N LEU A 250 21.33 14.34 14.48
CA LEU A 250 21.68 14.17 15.90
C LEU A 250 23.14 13.76 16.07
N ILE A 251 23.64 12.81 15.29
CA ILE A 251 25.03 12.35 15.33
C ILE A 251 26.01 13.46 14.94
N SER A 252 25.61 14.34 14.02
CA SER A 252 26.47 15.40 13.46
C SER A 252 26.26 16.76 14.12
N ASP A 253 25.48 16.84 15.21
CA ASP A 253 25.07 18.08 15.88
C ASP A 253 24.45 19.13 14.93
N ALA A 254 23.62 18.66 14.01
CA ALA A 254 22.91 19.48 13.03
C ALA A 254 21.42 19.64 13.38
N PRO A 255 20.74 20.70 12.88
CA PRO A 255 19.31 20.89 13.11
C PRO A 255 18.45 19.74 12.56
N LEU A 256 17.41 19.37 13.32
CA LEU A 256 16.44 18.33 12.94
C LEU A 256 15.36 18.89 11.98
N VAL A 257 14.74 18.00 11.20
CA VAL A 257 13.68 18.30 10.22
C VAL A 257 12.33 17.75 10.68
N SER A 258 11.29 18.58 10.64
CA SER A 258 9.94 18.26 11.11
C SER A 258 9.13 17.40 10.12
N TYR A 259 8.44 16.38 10.63
CA TYR A 259 7.53 15.48 9.91
C TYR A 259 6.07 16.00 9.85
N VAL A 260 5.65 16.84 10.80
CA VAL A 260 4.26 17.32 10.94
C VAL A 260 3.71 18.01 9.68
N PRO A 261 4.47 18.89 8.98
CA PRO A 261 3.97 19.51 7.74
C PRO A 261 3.56 18.50 6.66
N GLN A 262 4.22 17.33 6.61
CA GLN A 262 3.94 16.30 5.61
C GLN A 262 2.69 15.49 5.98
N ARG A 263 2.52 15.18 7.27
CA ARG A 263 1.34 14.44 7.76
C ARG A 263 0.05 15.23 7.61
N ALA A 264 0.06 16.51 7.94
CA ALA A 264 -1.11 17.38 7.78
C ALA A 264 -1.55 17.46 6.31
N LYS A 265 -0.57 17.56 5.40
CA LYS A 265 -0.81 17.51 3.95
C LYS A 265 -1.44 16.18 3.53
N TRP A 266 -0.89 15.05 3.96
CA TRP A 266 -1.44 13.73 3.63
C TRP A 266 -2.88 13.53 4.14
N LEU A 267 -3.19 13.93 5.38
CA LEU A 267 -4.55 13.86 5.93
C LEU A 267 -5.52 14.75 5.14
N SER A 268 -5.11 15.97 4.80
CA SER A 268 -5.90 16.90 3.99
C SER A 268 -6.17 16.35 2.59
N ASP A 269 -5.15 15.77 1.94
CA ASP A 269 -5.27 15.21 0.58
C ASP A 269 -6.19 13.98 0.58
N MET A 270 -6.10 13.13 1.61
CA MET A 270 -7.01 11.98 1.76
C MET A 270 -8.45 12.37 2.04
N GLY A 271 -8.69 13.39 2.88
CA GLY A 271 -10.03 13.87 3.22
C GLY A 271 -10.74 14.55 2.04
N ASN A 272 -10.03 15.41 1.30
CA ASN A 272 -10.63 16.19 0.21
C ASN A 272 -10.73 15.42 -1.11
N ASN A 273 -9.72 14.60 -1.42
CA ASN A 273 -9.59 14.03 -2.76
C ASN A 273 -9.69 12.51 -2.82
N GLY A 274 -9.86 11.81 -1.69
CA GLY A 274 -9.89 10.34 -1.67
C GLY A 274 -8.66 9.77 -2.40
N ALA A 275 -7.46 9.88 -1.81
CA ALA A 275 -6.22 9.38 -2.41
C ALA A 275 -5.90 9.86 -3.85
N ALA A 276 -6.29 11.08 -4.23
CA ALA A 276 -5.66 11.73 -5.38
C ALA A 276 -4.38 12.46 -4.95
N TYR A 277 -3.25 11.98 -5.48
CA TYR A 277 -2.01 12.70 -5.72
C TYR A 277 -0.98 12.94 -4.58
N LEU A 278 0.22 12.39 -4.80
CA LEU A 278 1.57 13.02 -4.72
C LEU A 278 2.64 12.09 -4.10
N SER A 279 3.07 11.09 -4.88
CA SER A 279 4.41 10.52 -4.75
C SER A 279 4.87 9.91 -6.07
N GLU A 280 6.02 10.34 -6.58
CA GLU A 280 6.73 9.64 -7.65
C GLU A 280 7.52 8.46 -7.05
N PRO A 281 7.48 7.24 -7.62
CA PRO A 281 6.61 6.77 -8.70
C PRO A 281 5.17 6.55 -8.20
N GLN A 282 4.20 6.89 -9.05
CA GLN A 282 2.78 6.80 -8.77
C GLN A 282 2.34 5.35 -8.57
N VAL A 283 2.01 4.97 -7.33
CA VAL A 283 1.31 3.71 -7.07
C VAL A 283 -0.04 4.03 -6.41
N PRO A 284 -1.16 3.89 -7.15
CA PRO A 284 -2.48 4.20 -6.63
C PRO A 284 -2.94 3.07 -5.71
N LEU A 285 -2.82 3.28 -4.39
CA LEU A 285 -3.35 2.35 -3.40
C LEU A 285 -4.43 3.04 -2.56
N ARG A 286 -5.65 2.53 -2.73
CA ARG A 286 -6.84 2.73 -1.89
C ARG A 286 -7.58 4.06 -2.05
N ASP A 287 -8.04 4.36 -3.26
CA ASP A 287 -9.28 5.13 -3.38
C ASP A 287 -10.47 4.15 -3.46
N ILE A 288 -11.40 4.34 -2.53
CA ILE A 288 -12.61 3.54 -2.37
C ILE A 288 -13.71 4.00 -3.35
N ASN A 289 -13.55 5.15 -4.01
CA ASN A 289 -14.40 5.58 -5.12
C ASN A 289 -14.24 4.72 -6.39
N TRP A 290 -13.23 3.86 -6.46
CA TRP A 290 -12.88 3.08 -7.65
C TRP A 290 -13.49 1.67 -7.73
N MET A 291 -14.36 1.30 -6.79
CA MET A 291 -15.11 0.03 -6.83
C MET A 291 -15.99 -0.12 -8.09
N ARG A 292 -16.21 0.94 -8.87
CA ARG A 292 -16.88 0.89 -10.17
C ARG A 292 -15.99 0.43 -11.35
N GLN A 293 -14.67 0.40 -11.23
CA GLN A 293 -13.75 0.13 -12.36
C GLN A 293 -12.81 -1.08 -12.17
N GLY A 294 -12.81 -1.72 -10.99
CA GLY A 294 -12.54 -3.15 -10.72
C GLY A 294 -11.21 -3.79 -11.14
N ARG A 295 -10.80 -3.68 -12.42
CA ARG A 295 -9.69 -4.45 -12.99
C ARG A 295 -8.34 -3.76 -12.91
N TRP A 296 -8.29 -2.47 -13.22
CA TRP A 296 -7.01 -1.75 -13.20
C TRP A 296 -6.49 -1.56 -11.77
N VAL A 297 -7.37 -1.36 -10.78
CA VAL A 297 -6.99 -1.25 -9.36
C VAL A 297 -6.44 -2.58 -8.84
N HIS A 298 -7.08 -3.69 -9.24
CA HIS A 298 -6.57 -5.03 -8.92
C HIS A 298 -5.18 -5.27 -9.52
N GLN A 299 -4.99 -4.91 -10.79
CA GLN A 299 -3.69 -5.02 -11.45
C GLN A 299 -2.63 -4.12 -10.80
N ALA A 300 -2.96 -2.86 -10.49
CA ALA A 300 -2.07 -1.94 -9.79
C ALA A 300 -1.66 -2.46 -8.40
N LYS A 301 -2.56 -3.13 -7.68
CA LYS A 301 -2.25 -3.77 -6.40
C LYS A 301 -1.26 -4.92 -6.56
N ILE A 302 -1.45 -5.78 -7.58
CA ILE A 302 -0.51 -6.85 -7.93
C ILE A 302 0.86 -6.28 -8.28
N ASP A 303 0.89 -5.23 -9.10
CA ASP A 303 2.13 -4.63 -9.56
C ASP A 303 2.88 -3.93 -8.41
N PHE A 304 2.14 -3.28 -7.50
CA PHE A 304 2.72 -2.73 -6.27
C PHE A 304 3.32 -3.81 -5.38
N GLU A 305 2.59 -4.90 -5.13
CA GLU A 305 3.06 -6.00 -4.30
C GLU A 305 4.39 -6.55 -4.86
N LYS A 306 4.43 -6.83 -6.16
CA LYS A 306 5.65 -7.28 -6.85
C LYS A 306 6.77 -6.25 -6.73
N TYR A 307 6.48 -4.97 -6.99
CA TYR A 307 7.46 -3.90 -6.87
C TYR A 307 8.05 -3.82 -5.46
N PHE A 308 7.20 -3.81 -4.43
CA PHE A 308 7.63 -3.65 -3.04
C PHE A 308 8.43 -4.85 -2.55
N ILE A 309 7.97 -6.08 -2.84
CA ILE A 309 8.71 -7.31 -2.52
C ILE A 309 10.04 -7.35 -3.27
N ASN A 310 10.07 -7.01 -4.56
CA ASN A 310 11.30 -6.98 -5.34
C ASN A 310 12.27 -5.93 -4.80
N LYS A 311 11.80 -4.74 -4.38
CA LYS A 311 12.64 -3.72 -3.76
C LYS A 311 13.33 -4.25 -2.49
N ILE A 312 12.62 -5.00 -1.66
CA ILE A 312 13.19 -5.63 -0.45
C ILE A 312 14.16 -6.76 -0.81
N ARG A 313 13.77 -7.67 -1.71
CA ARG A 313 14.56 -8.86 -2.06
C ARG A 313 15.82 -8.54 -2.85
N LEU A 314 15.70 -7.64 -3.82
CA LEU A 314 16.81 -7.29 -4.68
C LEU A 314 17.79 -6.35 -3.97
N GLN A 315 17.37 -5.73 -2.85
CA GLN A 315 18.11 -4.68 -2.15
C GLN A 315 18.93 -3.84 -3.13
N PRO A 316 18.31 -3.29 -4.20
CA PRO A 316 19.09 -2.59 -5.21
C PRO A 316 19.80 -1.50 -4.43
N GLY A 317 21.13 -1.62 -4.36
CA GLY A 317 21.92 -0.86 -3.40
C GLY A 317 21.55 0.60 -3.55
N ALA A 318 21.69 1.38 -2.47
CA ALA A 318 21.67 2.83 -2.54
C ALA A 318 22.86 3.38 -3.38
N GLN A 319 23.17 2.78 -4.53
CA GLN A 319 23.40 3.59 -5.68
C GLN A 319 22.05 4.24 -6.00
N LEU A 320 21.91 5.50 -5.55
CA LEU A 320 21.36 6.54 -6.43
C LEU A 320 21.70 6.11 -7.87
N PRO A 321 20.75 6.06 -8.84
CA PRO A 321 21.18 5.91 -10.23
C PRO A 321 22.26 6.95 -10.38
N SER A 322 23.50 6.47 -10.54
CA SER A 322 24.62 7.41 -10.55
C SER A 322 24.30 8.34 -11.71
N ALA A 323 24.85 9.55 -11.68
CA ALA A 323 24.73 10.47 -12.80
C ALA A 323 25.16 9.87 -14.18
N ALA A 324 25.52 8.58 -14.27
CA ALA A 324 25.88 7.84 -15.46
C ALA A 324 24.74 7.06 -16.18
N SER A 325 23.58 6.72 -15.57
CA SER A 325 22.56 5.96 -16.33
C SER A 325 22.00 6.79 -17.47
N GLN A 326 22.30 6.36 -18.68
CA GLN A 326 21.89 7.01 -19.91
C GLN A 326 20.39 6.91 -20.10
N ILE A 327 19.75 5.80 -19.66
CA ILE A 327 18.30 5.65 -19.73
C ILE A 327 17.62 6.69 -18.82
N ALA A 328 18.10 6.83 -17.58
CA ALA A 328 17.57 7.82 -16.65
C ALA A 328 17.76 9.24 -17.20
N ARG A 329 18.92 9.54 -17.80
CA ARG A 329 19.20 10.84 -18.43
C ARG A 329 18.24 11.16 -19.57
N VAL A 330 17.99 10.21 -20.47
CA VAL A 330 17.03 10.38 -21.57
C VAL A 330 15.64 10.66 -21.00
N MET A 331 15.16 9.86 -20.05
CA MET A 331 13.84 10.05 -19.45
C MET A 331 13.71 11.39 -18.72
N SER A 332 14.73 11.81 -17.95
CA SER A 332 14.72 13.12 -17.30
C SER A 332 14.67 14.29 -18.30
N GLN A 333 15.36 14.17 -19.44
CA GLN A 333 15.31 15.19 -20.49
C GLN A 333 13.95 15.22 -21.18
N VAL A 334 13.34 14.06 -21.43
CA VAL A 334 11.99 13.97 -22.03
C VAL A 334 10.95 14.60 -21.10
N LEU A 335 11.04 14.33 -19.80
CA LEU A 335 10.11 14.84 -18.79
C LEU A 335 10.29 16.35 -18.49
N ALA A 336 11.48 16.91 -18.76
CA ALA A 336 11.78 18.32 -18.53
C ALA A 336 11.34 19.25 -19.68
N GLN A 337 10.91 18.74 -20.84
CA GLN A 337 10.46 19.56 -21.96
C GLN A 337 9.02 20.06 -21.76
N PRO A 338 8.75 21.38 -21.84
CA PRO A 338 7.38 21.91 -21.71
C PRO A 338 6.60 21.65 -23.00
N GLY A 339 5.58 20.78 -22.95
CA GLY A 339 4.75 20.49 -24.13
C GLY A 339 3.75 19.33 -24.00
N ALA A 340 3.72 18.59 -22.89
CA ALA A 340 2.78 17.49 -22.70
C ALA A 340 1.36 18.01 -22.38
N THR A 341 0.61 18.42 -23.41
CA THR A 341 -0.84 18.60 -23.29
C THR A 341 -1.49 17.23 -23.13
N SER A 342 -1.97 16.95 -21.91
CA SER A 342 -2.86 15.83 -21.60
C SER A 342 -4.08 15.87 -22.54
N ALA A 343 -4.18 14.91 -23.47
CA ALA A 343 -5.37 14.75 -24.29
C ALA A 343 -6.57 14.44 -23.38
N ALA A 344 -7.63 15.24 -23.49
CA ALA A 344 -8.87 15.03 -22.74
C ALA A 344 -9.49 13.65 -23.07
N PRO A 345 -10.06 12.93 -22.09
CA PRO A 345 -10.64 11.62 -22.34
C PRO A 345 -11.86 11.73 -23.26
N LEU A 346 -11.89 10.91 -24.32
CA LEU A 346 -13.05 10.75 -25.20
C LEU A 346 -14.20 10.08 -24.43
N ALA A 347 -15.43 10.58 -24.63
CA ALA A 347 -16.63 10.07 -23.98
C ALA A 347 -16.87 8.57 -24.29
N ALA A 348 -17.20 7.80 -23.25
CA ALA A 348 -17.41 6.36 -23.36
C ALA A 348 -18.70 6.00 -24.11
N GLY A 349 -18.59 5.17 -25.15
CA GLY A 349 -19.72 4.61 -25.88
C GLY A 349 -20.46 3.51 -25.09
N LYS A 350 -21.77 3.36 -25.34
CA LYS A 350 -22.71 2.45 -24.64
C LYS A 350 -22.58 0.96 -25.02
N GLY A 351 -21.36 0.45 -25.21
CA GLY A 351 -21.11 -0.96 -25.57
C GLY A 351 -20.66 -1.80 -24.37
N LYS A 352 -21.06 -3.09 -24.32
CA LYS A 352 -20.47 -4.07 -23.39
C LYS A 352 -19.01 -4.36 -23.81
N PRO A 353 -18.01 -4.21 -22.93
CA PRO A 353 -16.61 -4.47 -23.29
C PRO A 353 -16.36 -5.95 -23.51
N LEU A 354 -15.73 -6.30 -24.63
CA LEU A 354 -15.22 -7.64 -24.88
C LEU A 354 -13.88 -7.80 -24.17
N GLU A 355 -13.71 -8.84 -23.35
CA GLU A 355 -12.41 -9.14 -22.76
C GLU A 355 -11.51 -9.84 -23.76
N ILE A 356 -10.42 -9.17 -24.14
CA ILE A 356 -9.35 -9.76 -24.92
C ILE A 356 -8.10 -9.72 -24.06
N ARG A 357 -7.53 -10.88 -23.71
CA ARG A 357 -6.20 -10.96 -23.12
C ARG A 357 -5.18 -10.84 -24.23
N LEU A 358 -4.56 -9.68 -24.35
CA LEU A 358 -3.47 -9.46 -25.28
C LEU A 358 -2.14 -9.84 -24.61
N PRO A 359 -1.23 -10.54 -25.32
CA PRO A 359 0.15 -10.70 -24.89
C PRO A 359 0.79 -9.31 -24.69
N GLN A 360 1.63 -9.16 -23.67
CA GLN A 360 2.41 -7.93 -23.52
C GLN A 360 3.43 -7.85 -24.66
N ASP A 361 3.20 -6.91 -25.58
CA ASP A 361 4.10 -6.58 -26.67
C ASP A 361 4.89 -5.32 -26.29
N PRO A 362 6.21 -5.41 -26.08
CA PRO A 362 7.05 -4.25 -25.75
C PRO A 362 6.94 -3.10 -26.76
N CYS A 363 6.65 -3.41 -28.03
CA CYS A 363 6.42 -2.39 -29.06
C CYS A 363 5.10 -1.65 -28.87
N THR A 364 4.11 -2.28 -28.25
CA THR A 364 2.83 -1.64 -27.88
C THR A 364 3.01 -0.74 -26.66
N GLU A 365 3.76 -1.19 -25.65
CA GLU A 365 4.10 -0.37 -24.47
C GLU A 365 4.95 0.85 -24.84
N LEU A 366 5.95 0.69 -25.71
CA LEU A 366 6.78 1.79 -26.20
C LEU A 366 5.95 2.83 -26.99
N ARG A 367 5.02 2.38 -27.84
CA ARG A 367 4.12 3.29 -28.57
C ARG A 367 3.17 4.01 -27.62
N ALA A 368 2.68 3.35 -26.58
CA ALA A 368 1.84 3.97 -25.56
C ALA A 368 2.63 5.03 -24.76
N LEU A 369 3.86 4.73 -24.38
CA LEU A 369 4.77 5.65 -23.70
C LEU A 369 5.13 6.86 -24.57
N ALA A 370 5.49 6.62 -25.84
CA ALA A 370 5.78 7.70 -26.78
C ALA A 370 4.57 8.62 -26.95
N ARG A 371 3.38 8.04 -27.08
CA ARG A 371 2.13 8.80 -27.20
C ARG A 371 1.80 9.61 -25.94
N SER A 372 2.03 9.07 -24.74
CA SER A 372 1.78 9.81 -23.49
C SER A 372 2.75 10.97 -23.30
N LEU A 373 3.95 10.87 -23.88
CA LEU A 373 5.00 11.89 -23.82
C LEU A 373 4.98 12.85 -25.03
N GLY A 374 4.05 12.68 -25.98
CA GLY A 374 3.99 13.48 -27.20
C GLY A 374 5.21 13.30 -28.12
N ARG A 375 5.85 12.12 -28.09
CA ARG A 375 7.06 11.78 -28.85
C ARG A 375 6.75 10.82 -29.98
N GLU A 376 7.55 10.89 -31.05
CA GLU A 376 7.53 9.89 -32.11
C GLU A 376 8.07 8.55 -31.58
N PRO A 377 7.33 7.44 -31.75
CA PRO A 377 7.70 6.15 -31.18
C PRO A 377 9.07 5.64 -31.58
N ASP A 378 9.42 5.72 -32.87
CA ASP A 378 10.69 5.20 -33.38
C ASP A 378 11.89 6.03 -32.91
N ALA A 379 11.70 7.34 -32.74
CA ALA A 379 12.72 8.22 -32.19
C ALA A 379 12.97 7.92 -30.70
N LEU A 380 11.90 7.78 -29.91
CA LEU A 380 12.01 7.39 -28.50
C LEU A 380 12.60 5.98 -28.37
N ALA A 381 12.24 5.06 -29.27
CA ALA A 381 12.81 3.70 -29.34
C ALA A 381 14.33 3.76 -29.49
N ALA A 382 14.82 4.53 -30.47
CA ALA A 382 16.22 4.64 -30.79
C ALA A 382 17.01 5.28 -29.64
N GLU A 383 16.48 6.33 -29.00
CA GLU A 383 17.09 6.99 -27.84
C GLU A 383 17.20 6.05 -26.64
N LEU A 384 16.11 5.35 -26.30
CA LEU A 384 16.09 4.40 -25.18
C LEU A 384 16.94 3.17 -25.44
N LEU A 385 16.95 2.65 -26.67
CA LEU A 385 17.78 1.50 -27.03
C LEU A 385 19.27 1.85 -27.02
N ALA A 386 19.64 3.01 -27.57
CA ALA A 386 21.02 3.49 -27.52
C ALA A 386 21.50 3.71 -26.08
N ALA A 387 20.63 4.28 -25.24
CA ALA A 387 20.89 4.46 -23.82
C ALA A 387 21.03 3.11 -23.08
N ALA A 388 20.15 2.15 -23.34
CA ALA A 388 20.22 0.81 -22.74
C ALA A 388 21.47 0.04 -23.16
N VAL A 389 21.87 0.13 -24.43
CA VAL A 389 23.12 -0.47 -24.92
C VAL A 389 24.33 0.22 -24.30
N SER A 390 24.28 1.54 -24.08
CA SER A 390 25.35 2.27 -23.40
C SER A 390 25.47 1.85 -21.94
N ASP A 391 24.36 1.77 -21.21
CA ASP A 391 24.34 1.31 -19.82
C ASP A 391 24.84 -0.14 -19.72
N ALA A 392 24.38 -1.04 -20.60
CA ALA A 392 24.81 -2.44 -20.64
C ALA A 392 26.34 -2.58 -20.84
N LYS A 393 26.96 -1.72 -21.66
CA LYS A 393 28.41 -1.72 -21.87
C LYS A 393 29.21 -1.39 -20.61
N THR A 394 28.66 -0.60 -19.68
CA THR A 394 29.36 -0.24 -18.44
C THR A 394 29.55 -1.43 -17.49
N TYR A 395 28.78 -2.50 -17.68
CA TYR A 395 28.87 -3.74 -16.89
C TYR A 395 29.85 -4.76 -17.49
N LEU A 396 30.42 -4.50 -18.66
CA LEU A 396 31.36 -5.41 -19.31
C LEU A 396 32.78 -5.21 -18.77
N ASN A 397 33.49 -6.33 -18.59
CA ASN A 397 34.93 -6.27 -18.32
C ASN A 397 35.73 -5.92 -19.59
N ALA A 398 37.01 -5.58 -19.45
CA ALA A 398 37.85 -5.13 -20.55
C ALA A 398 37.88 -6.11 -21.75
N SER A 399 38.00 -7.42 -21.49
CA SER A 399 37.99 -8.43 -22.56
C SER A 399 36.64 -8.53 -23.28
N SER A 400 35.53 -8.34 -22.57
CA SER A 400 34.19 -8.35 -23.17
C SER A 400 33.90 -7.07 -23.97
N VAL A 401 34.47 -5.92 -23.56
CA VAL A 401 34.39 -4.68 -24.34
C VAL A 401 35.16 -4.81 -25.65
N GLU A 402 36.34 -5.42 -25.63
CA GLU A 402 37.14 -5.69 -26.83
C GLU A 402 36.44 -6.66 -27.79
N ALA A 403 35.90 -7.77 -27.25
CA ALA A 403 35.10 -8.72 -28.03
C ALA A 403 33.87 -8.06 -28.69
N LEU A 404 33.18 -7.17 -27.96
CA LEU A 404 32.04 -6.42 -28.49
C LEU A 404 32.47 -5.45 -29.61
N ALA A 405 33.65 -4.81 -29.49
CA ALA A 405 34.18 -3.92 -30.51
C ALA A 405 34.54 -4.69 -31.80
N ILE A 406 35.09 -5.90 -31.66
CA ILE A 406 35.38 -6.80 -32.78
C ILE A 406 34.07 -7.22 -33.48
N ALA A 407 33.10 -7.76 -32.73
CA ALA A 407 31.80 -8.17 -33.28
C ALA A 407 31.06 -7.01 -33.96
N ARG A 408 31.11 -5.80 -33.39
CA ARG A 408 30.56 -4.59 -34.02
C ARG A 408 31.22 -4.30 -35.36
N ARG A 409 32.54 -4.43 -35.45
CA ARG A 409 33.30 -4.20 -36.68
C ARG A 409 32.94 -5.23 -37.75
N GLU A 410 32.79 -6.49 -37.37
CA GLU A 410 32.37 -7.57 -38.28
C GLU A 410 30.96 -7.31 -38.84
N LEU A 411 30.00 -6.94 -37.98
CA LEU A 411 28.64 -6.58 -38.41
C LEU A 411 28.63 -5.38 -39.37
N LEU A 412 29.38 -4.32 -39.05
CA LEU A 412 29.49 -3.14 -39.93
C LEU A 412 30.13 -3.46 -41.28
N VAL A 413 31.11 -4.37 -41.31
CA VAL A 413 31.76 -4.82 -42.56
C VAL A 413 30.82 -5.73 -43.37
N ALA A 414 29.99 -6.54 -42.72
CA ALA A 414 28.98 -7.35 -43.38
C ALA A 414 27.86 -6.51 -44.03
N ASP A 415 27.53 -5.36 -43.42
CA ASP A 415 26.52 -4.43 -43.93
C ASP A 415 27.04 -3.51 -45.07
N LEU A 416 28.33 -3.55 -45.41
CA LEU A 416 28.88 -2.77 -46.53
C LEU A 416 28.28 -3.24 -47.88
N PRO A 417 27.88 -2.32 -48.76
CA PRO A 417 27.24 -2.65 -50.05
C PRO A 417 28.06 -3.62 -50.92
N GLU A 418 29.40 -3.54 -50.81
CA GLU A 418 30.37 -4.32 -51.58
C GLU A 418 30.36 -5.83 -51.27
N ARG A 419 29.69 -6.26 -50.20
CA ARG A 419 29.59 -7.67 -49.79
C ARG A 419 28.16 -8.21 -49.79
N GLN A 420 27.19 -7.43 -50.27
CA GLN A 420 25.82 -7.90 -50.45
C GLN A 420 25.70 -8.74 -51.73
N PRO A 421 25.01 -9.91 -51.72
CA PRO A 421 24.85 -10.72 -52.91
C PRO A 421 24.12 -9.95 -54.03
N GLY A 422 24.76 -9.77 -55.19
CA GLY A 422 24.16 -9.15 -56.38
C GLY A 422 24.67 -7.75 -56.76
N VAL A 423 25.70 -7.22 -56.10
CA VAL A 423 26.33 -5.95 -56.48
C VAL A 423 27.61 -6.22 -57.29
N GLU A 424 27.58 -5.99 -58.61
CA GLU A 424 28.78 -6.00 -59.46
C GLU A 424 29.40 -4.60 -59.54
N PHE A 425 30.73 -4.52 -59.37
CA PHE A 425 31.47 -3.26 -59.40
C PHE A 425 32.15 -3.06 -60.76
N HIS A 426 31.89 -1.93 -61.42
CA HIS A 426 32.69 -1.46 -62.56
C HIS A 426 33.78 -0.53 -62.05
N GLY A 427 35.02 -1.01 -62.01
CA GLY A 427 36.19 -0.21 -61.64
C GLY A 427 36.47 0.86 -62.69
N GLY A 428 36.09 2.10 -62.40
CA GLY A 428 36.54 3.30 -63.11
C GLY A 428 37.65 3.96 -62.32
N GLY A 429 38.89 3.79 -62.75
CA GLY A 429 40.02 4.57 -62.25
C GLY A 429 40.09 5.92 -62.95
N THR A 430 40.13 6.98 -62.14
CA THR A 430 41.02 8.16 -62.27
C THR A 430 41.21 8.77 -60.91
#